data_AF-A0A7R6W5X3-F1
#
_entry.id   AF-A0A7R6W5X3-F1
#
_cell.length_a   1.000
_cell.length_b   1.000
_cell.length_c   1.000
_cell.angle_alpha   90.00
_cell.angle_beta   90.00
_cell.angle_gamma   90.00
#
_symmetry.space_group_name_H-M   'P 1'
#
loop_
_entity.id
_entity.type
_entity.pdbx_description
1 polymer ?
#
loop_
_entity_poly.entity_id
_entity_poly.type
_entity_poly.pdbx_seq_one_letter_code
_entity_poly.pdbx_strand_id
1 'polypeptide(L)'
;MNIDKESKKNLNRRREFRIVEQADIFYHKIEVNPEIETKLAFNNIVDNAIVQPLRASSPSASSSPIDQLLPDSQSQEKDTLNVNISSSGISFTCKEELQAGDYIMVRVLLLSGMTIITTCCKVVYSKPSNPFEDDHYPYLIGAHFVNLKSEDKELLNNYVNKKRTRQFALNTLLTSFIIAIIMMPDLALELLLDFLSFLFETLIEVAYLINEVFEYNIDHVVESVFHMKVHNTEITAFYLELVLGLALLYPLSRMVFSAIKNFIYRCRVFYIRKKASIQYYWHEQTLWYKAGLFSAGIALLTCYVLFFI
;
A
#
# COMPACT_ATOMS: atom_id res chain seq x y z
N MET A 1 -32.73 -27.04 26.61
CA MET A 1 -31.49 -26.24 26.68
C MET A 1 -31.30 -25.63 25.30
N ASN A 2 -31.63 -24.35 25.15
CA ASN A 2 -31.94 -23.72 23.88
C ASN A 2 -30.73 -22.86 23.45
N ILE A 3 -29.78 -23.50 22.78
CA ILE A 3 -28.62 -22.86 22.15
C ILE A 3 -29.09 -22.58 20.72
N ASP A 4 -29.48 -21.33 20.44
CA ASP A 4 -29.55 -20.71 19.09
C ASP A 4 -30.48 -19.49 19.09
N LYS A 5 -30.20 -18.56 20.00
CA LYS A 5 -30.51 -17.15 19.75
C LYS A 5 -29.20 -16.43 19.45
N GLU A 6 -28.59 -16.77 18.32
CA GLU A 6 -27.63 -15.88 17.67
C GLU A 6 -28.38 -14.59 17.36
N SER A 7 -28.11 -13.57 18.16
CA SER A 7 -28.67 -12.24 17.93
C SER A 7 -28.24 -11.80 16.53
N LYS A 8 -29.22 -11.64 15.63
CA LYS A 8 -29.10 -10.84 14.40
C LYS A 8 -28.88 -9.37 14.76
N LYS A 9 -27.84 -9.09 15.54
CA LYS A 9 -27.28 -7.77 15.63
C LYS A 9 -26.66 -7.59 14.25
N ASN A 10 -27.34 -6.82 13.39
CA ASN A 10 -26.74 -6.25 12.20
C ASN A 10 -25.58 -5.34 12.66
N LEU A 11 -24.51 -5.97 13.15
CA LEU A 11 -23.22 -5.36 13.38
C LEU A 11 -22.84 -4.87 12.01
N ASN A 12 -22.94 -3.56 11.86
CA ASN A 12 -22.61 -2.87 10.64
C ASN A 12 -21.15 -3.25 10.31
N ARG A 13 -20.98 -4.24 9.43
CA ARG A 13 -19.70 -4.90 9.05
C ARG A 13 -18.66 -3.91 8.51
N ARG A 14 -19.05 -2.65 8.30
CA ARG A 14 -18.20 -1.52 7.92
C ARG A 14 -17.49 -0.86 9.10
N ARG A 15 -17.88 -1.17 10.35
CA ARG A 15 -17.22 -0.66 11.57
C ARG A 15 -16.04 -1.51 12.03
N GLU A 16 -15.91 -2.75 11.54
CA GLU A 16 -14.72 -3.54 11.82
C GLU A 16 -13.52 -2.91 11.10
N PHE A 17 -12.46 -2.69 11.86
CA PHE A 17 -11.24 -2.09 11.38
C PHE A 17 -10.64 -2.99 10.30
N ARG A 18 -10.32 -2.37 9.16
CA ARG A 18 -9.89 -3.03 7.94
C ARG A 18 -8.47 -2.59 7.64
N ILE A 19 -7.57 -3.55 7.62
CA ILE A 19 -6.17 -3.30 7.33
C ILE A 19 -5.93 -3.57 5.86
N VAL A 20 -5.57 -2.52 5.11
CA VAL A 20 -5.05 -2.68 3.76
C VAL A 20 -3.56 -2.98 3.85
N GLU A 21 -3.14 -4.07 3.22
CA GLU A 21 -1.74 -4.52 3.22
C GLU A 21 -1.40 -5.26 1.95
N GLN A 22 -0.15 -5.12 1.50
CA GLN A 22 0.40 -6.00 0.48
C GLN A 22 0.70 -7.35 1.10
N ALA A 23 0.07 -8.40 0.59
CA ALA A 23 0.33 -9.76 1.01
C ALA A 23 0.30 -10.69 -0.20
N ASP A 24 1.15 -11.71 -0.15
CA ASP A 24 1.10 -12.78 -1.15
C ASP A 24 -0.04 -13.70 -0.77
N ILE A 25 -1.06 -13.74 -1.63
CA ILE A 25 -2.22 -14.60 -1.44
C ILE A 25 -2.13 -15.75 -2.41
N PHE A 26 -2.26 -16.95 -1.85
CA PHE A 26 -2.55 -18.14 -2.61
C PHE A 26 -3.95 -18.61 -2.22
N TYR A 27 -4.81 -18.86 -3.20
CA TYR A 27 -6.13 -19.43 -2.95
C TYR A 27 -6.39 -20.64 -3.83
N HIS A 28 -7.15 -21.59 -3.29
CA HIS A 28 -7.60 -22.78 -4.00
C HIS A 28 -9.09 -22.99 -3.73
N LYS A 29 -9.89 -23.13 -4.79
CA LYS A 29 -11.32 -23.43 -4.67
C LYS A 29 -11.49 -24.88 -4.24
N ILE A 30 -12.24 -25.09 -3.16
CA ILE A 30 -12.57 -26.43 -2.67
C ILE A 30 -13.89 -26.83 -3.31
N GLU A 31 -13.88 -27.91 -4.10
CA GLU A 31 -15.10 -28.53 -4.59
C GLU A 31 -15.81 -29.23 -3.43
N VAL A 32 -16.75 -28.53 -2.79
CA VAL A 32 -17.50 -29.10 -1.67
C VAL A 32 -18.57 -30.03 -2.22
N ASN A 33 -18.41 -31.33 -1.98
CA ASN A 33 -19.47 -32.30 -2.17
C ASN A 33 -20.49 -32.13 -1.00
N PRO A 34 -21.77 -31.80 -1.26
CA PRO A 34 -22.75 -31.41 -0.24
C PRO A 34 -23.00 -32.45 0.86
N GLU A 35 -22.66 -33.73 0.63
CA GLU A 35 -22.80 -34.78 1.65
C GLU A 35 -21.80 -34.65 2.81
N ILE A 36 -20.70 -33.90 2.64
CA ILE A 36 -19.60 -33.81 3.61
C ILE A 36 -19.73 -32.60 4.55
N GLU A 37 -20.66 -31.66 4.29
CA GLU A 37 -20.88 -30.45 5.10
C GLU A 37 -21.26 -30.75 6.57
N THR A 38 -21.86 -31.91 6.84
CA THR A 38 -22.36 -32.25 8.19
C THR A 38 -21.32 -32.94 9.10
N LYS A 39 -20.15 -33.34 8.58
CA LYS A 39 -19.11 -34.04 9.36
C LYS A 39 -17.67 -33.59 9.12
N LEU A 40 -17.42 -32.58 8.28
CA LEU A 40 -16.07 -32.09 8.04
C LEU A 40 -15.47 -31.44 9.29
N ALA A 41 -14.68 -32.21 10.02
CA ALA A 41 -13.59 -31.69 10.83
C ALA A 41 -12.56 -31.06 9.87
N PHE A 42 -12.83 -29.83 9.42
CA PHE A 42 -11.91 -29.05 8.56
C PHE A 42 -10.50 -28.94 9.16
N ASN A 43 -10.39 -29.04 10.49
CA ASN A 43 -9.13 -29.14 11.20
C ASN A 43 -8.28 -30.31 10.66
N ASN A 44 -8.89 -31.47 10.37
CA ASN A 44 -8.17 -32.63 9.86
C ASN A 44 -7.68 -32.43 8.42
N ILE A 45 -8.36 -31.64 7.58
CA ILE A 45 -7.86 -31.36 6.22
C ILE A 45 -6.65 -30.43 6.29
N VAL A 46 -6.76 -29.36 7.09
CA VAL A 46 -5.65 -28.42 7.29
C VAL A 46 -4.48 -29.14 7.96
N ASP A 47 -4.74 -29.96 8.98
CA ASP A 47 -3.71 -30.70 9.69
C ASP A 47 -3.13 -31.84 8.84
N ASN A 48 -3.92 -32.54 8.02
CA ASN A 48 -3.38 -33.56 7.09
C ASN A 48 -2.54 -32.92 5.98
N ALA A 49 -2.92 -31.73 5.50
CA ALA A 49 -2.09 -30.94 4.59
C ALA A 49 -0.76 -30.50 5.24
N ILE A 50 -0.71 -30.36 6.58
CA ILE A 50 0.49 -29.97 7.34
C ILE A 50 1.31 -31.19 7.84
N VAL A 51 0.68 -32.32 8.15
CA VAL A 51 1.26 -33.46 8.90
C VAL A 51 1.71 -34.63 8.01
N GLN A 52 1.44 -34.59 6.70
CA GLN A 52 1.87 -35.65 5.78
C GLN A 52 3.26 -35.47 5.12
N PRO A 53 4.37 -35.16 5.85
CA PRO A 53 5.71 -35.39 5.31
C PRO A 53 6.67 -36.16 6.25
N LEU A 54 6.24 -37.21 6.96
CA LEU A 54 7.20 -38.00 7.79
C LEU A 54 7.11 -39.53 7.71
N ARG A 55 6.35 -40.13 6.79
CA ARG A 55 6.37 -41.59 6.57
C ARG A 55 6.23 -41.98 5.10
N ALA A 56 7.25 -41.69 4.31
CA ALA A 56 7.61 -42.52 3.16
C ALA A 56 9.09 -42.29 2.83
N SER A 57 9.89 -43.27 3.21
CA SER A 57 11.33 -43.34 2.99
C SER A 57 11.66 -43.66 1.54
N SER A 58 12.43 -42.80 0.87
CA SER A 58 13.38 -43.14 -0.23
C SER A 58 14.31 -41.94 -0.49
N PRO A 59 15.65 -42.12 -0.54
CA PRO A 59 16.59 -41.03 -0.71
C PRO A 59 17.07 -40.91 -2.17
N SER A 60 16.75 -39.82 -2.85
CA SER A 60 17.56 -39.32 -3.98
C SER A 60 17.18 -37.90 -4.39
N ALA A 61 18.22 -37.04 -4.43
CA ALA A 61 18.34 -35.79 -5.18
C ALA A 61 17.47 -34.58 -4.78
N SER A 62 18.03 -33.78 -3.85
CA SER A 62 18.19 -32.32 -3.94
C SER A 62 17.10 -31.48 -4.64
N SER A 63 15.94 -31.36 -4.02
CA SER A 63 15.12 -30.15 -4.01
C SER A 63 14.22 -30.20 -2.77
N SER A 64 14.05 -29.07 -2.08
CA SER A 64 13.29 -28.94 -0.83
C SER A 64 11.90 -29.61 -0.90
N PRO A 65 11.54 -30.59 -0.04
CA PRO A 65 10.31 -31.39 -0.20
C PRO A 65 9.05 -30.71 0.36
N ILE A 66 9.15 -29.49 0.90
CA ILE A 66 8.04 -28.79 1.57
C ILE A 66 7.14 -28.06 0.54
N ASP A 67 7.64 -27.78 -0.66
CA ASP A 67 6.89 -27.01 -1.65
C ASP A 67 5.96 -27.86 -2.53
N GLN A 68 6.05 -29.20 -2.49
CA GLN A 68 5.32 -30.11 -3.40
C GLN A 68 4.00 -30.70 -2.86
N LEU A 69 3.61 -30.42 -1.62
CA LEU A 69 2.37 -30.96 -1.00
C LEU A 69 1.24 -29.94 -0.89
N LEU A 70 1.51 -28.69 -1.24
CA LEU A 70 0.47 -27.73 -1.56
C LEU A 70 0.17 -27.89 -3.07
N PRO A 71 -1.11 -27.94 -3.49
CA PRO A 71 -1.42 -27.99 -4.91
C PRO A 71 -0.71 -26.81 -5.59
N ASP A 72 0.07 -27.09 -6.65
CA ASP A 72 0.70 -26.07 -7.49
C ASP A 72 -0.39 -25.08 -7.87
N SER A 73 -0.37 -23.90 -7.27
CA SER A 73 -1.37 -22.91 -7.56
C SER A 73 -1.11 -22.42 -8.98
N GLN A 74 -2.13 -22.43 -9.83
CA GLN A 74 -2.04 -21.86 -11.18
C GLN A 74 -1.81 -20.32 -11.15
N SER A 75 -1.79 -19.70 -9.97
CA SER A 75 -1.30 -18.33 -9.77
C SER A 75 0.24 -18.32 -9.85
N GLN A 76 0.77 -18.47 -11.06
CA GLN A 76 2.21 -18.46 -11.37
C GLN A 76 2.93 -17.13 -11.10
N GLU A 77 2.22 -16.09 -10.67
CA GLU A 77 2.79 -14.75 -10.46
C GLU A 77 2.87 -14.42 -8.97
N LYS A 78 4.09 -14.09 -8.52
CA LYS A 78 4.40 -13.46 -7.22
C LYS A 78 3.85 -12.02 -7.18
N ASP A 79 2.55 -11.88 -7.33
CA ASP A 79 1.89 -10.59 -7.30
C ASP A 79 1.54 -10.26 -5.86
N THR A 80 2.25 -9.28 -5.31
CA THR A 80 1.95 -8.69 -4.01
C THR A 80 0.61 -7.95 -4.14
N LEU A 81 -0.47 -8.57 -3.69
CA LEU A 81 -1.82 -8.02 -3.82
C LEU A 81 -2.19 -7.17 -2.61
N ASN A 82 -2.97 -6.11 -2.85
CA ASN A 82 -3.54 -5.33 -1.77
C ASN A 82 -4.73 -6.09 -1.16
N VAL A 83 -4.50 -6.60 0.04
CA VAL A 83 -5.44 -7.39 0.80
C VAL A 83 -6.02 -6.54 1.90
N ASN A 84 -7.31 -6.70 2.14
CA ASN A 84 -7.99 -6.10 3.25
C ASN A 84 -8.40 -7.18 4.27
N ILE A 85 -7.72 -7.18 5.41
CA ILE A 85 -7.82 -8.23 6.43
C ILE A 85 -8.51 -7.67 7.68
N SER A 86 -9.43 -8.45 8.24
CA SER A 86 -10.06 -8.23 9.55
C SER A 86 -9.91 -9.48 10.43
N SER A 87 -10.41 -9.43 11.66
CA SER A 87 -10.46 -10.59 12.55
C SER A 87 -11.47 -11.67 12.11
N SER A 88 -12.41 -11.31 11.22
CA SER A 88 -13.54 -12.14 10.81
C SER A 88 -13.45 -12.60 9.34
N GLY A 89 -12.63 -11.95 8.53
CA GLY A 89 -12.49 -12.30 7.13
C GLY A 89 -11.37 -11.56 6.42
N ILE A 90 -11.35 -11.78 5.11
CA ILE A 90 -10.36 -11.27 4.19
C ILE A 90 -11.04 -10.82 2.90
N SER A 91 -10.54 -9.77 2.28
CA SER A 91 -10.96 -9.39 0.93
C SER A 91 -9.75 -9.07 0.08
N PHE A 92 -9.77 -9.54 -1.16
CA PHE A 92 -8.67 -9.46 -2.10
C PHE A 92 -9.20 -9.45 -3.53
N THR A 93 -8.35 -9.01 -4.45
CA THR A 93 -8.66 -9.00 -5.88
C THR A 93 -8.16 -10.28 -6.55
N CYS A 94 -8.89 -10.80 -7.53
CA CYS A 94 -8.59 -12.06 -8.21
C CYS A 94 -8.96 -12.00 -9.70
N LYS A 95 -8.37 -12.92 -10.48
CA LYS A 95 -8.60 -13.08 -11.92
C LYS A 95 -9.88 -13.89 -12.19
N GLU A 96 -10.15 -14.88 -11.35
CA GLU A 96 -11.29 -15.81 -11.52
C GLU A 96 -12.54 -15.32 -10.80
N GLU A 97 -13.70 -15.55 -11.41
CA GLU A 97 -14.99 -15.25 -10.79
C GLU A 97 -15.38 -16.36 -9.80
N LEU A 98 -15.38 -16.03 -8.51
CA LEU A 98 -15.89 -16.92 -7.46
C LEU A 98 -17.31 -16.52 -7.05
N GLN A 99 -18.16 -17.52 -6.79
CA GLN A 99 -19.56 -17.28 -6.43
C GLN A 99 -19.74 -17.18 -4.92
N ALA A 100 -20.73 -16.41 -4.48
CA ALA A 100 -21.09 -16.34 -3.07
C ALA A 100 -21.57 -17.72 -2.58
N GLY A 101 -20.96 -18.22 -1.51
CA GLY A 101 -21.19 -19.56 -0.99
C GLY A 101 -20.04 -20.54 -1.21
N ASP A 102 -19.16 -20.28 -2.20
CA ASP A 102 -17.99 -21.11 -2.47
C ASP A 102 -17.04 -21.18 -1.26
N TYR A 103 -16.39 -22.32 -1.05
CA TYR A 103 -15.34 -22.48 -0.05
C TYR A 103 -13.97 -22.43 -0.73
N ILE A 104 -13.08 -21.62 -0.16
CA ILE A 104 -11.71 -21.44 -0.66
C ILE A 104 -10.72 -21.67 0.48
N MET A 105 -9.64 -22.37 0.20
CA MET A 105 -8.47 -22.39 1.10
C MET A 105 -7.60 -21.19 0.73
N VAL A 106 -7.27 -20.35 1.71
CA VAL A 106 -6.45 -19.15 1.51
C VAL A 106 -5.19 -19.27 2.37
N ARG A 107 -4.03 -19.12 1.73
CA ARG A 107 -2.74 -18.95 2.39
C ARG A 107 -2.29 -17.51 2.18
N VAL A 108 -2.18 -16.77 3.27
CA VAL A 108 -1.81 -15.35 3.28
C VAL A 108 -0.43 -15.22 3.91
N LEU A 109 0.53 -14.70 3.16
CA LEU A 109 1.82 -14.28 3.70
C LEU A 109 1.78 -12.79 4.02
N LEU A 110 1.72 -12.47 5.31
CA LEU A 110 1.75 -11.10 5.80
C LEU A 110 3.19 -10.55 5.71
N LEU A 111 3.46 -9.70 4.72
CA LEU A 111 4.81 -9.18 4.46
C LEU A 111 5.42 -8.42 5.65
N SER A 112 4.62 -7.70 6.44
CA SER A 112 5.17 -6.93 7.57
C SER A 112 5.60 -7.78 8.77
N GLY A 113 5.09 -9.02 8.87
CA GLY A 113 5.39 -9.95 9.97
C GLY A 113 6.06 -11.24 9.53
N MET A 114 6.26 -11.46 8.23
CA MET A 114 6.66 -12.74 7.62
C MET A 114 5.87 -13.93 8.20
N THR A 115 4.60 -13.70 8.55
CA THR A 115 3.72 -14.69 9.17
C THR A 115 2.83 -15.27 8.08
N ILE A 116 2.79 -16.59 8.00
CA ILE A 116 1.95 -17.33 7.06
C ILE A 116 0.71 -17.80 7.80
N ILE A 117 -0.47 -17.40 7.32
CA ILE A 117 -1.76 -17.84 7.85
C ILE A 117 -2.44 -18.67 6.76
N THR A 118 -2.74 -19.93 7.06
CA THR A 118 -3.49 -20.83 6.16
C THR A 118 -4.84 -21.11 6.76
N THR A 119 -5.92 -20.75 6.08
CA THR A 119 -7.28 -20.86 6.62
C THR A 119 -8.30 -21.11 5.52
N CYS A 120 -9.38 -21.82 5.86
CA CYS A 120 -10.53 -22.00 4.98
C CYS A 120 -11.47 -20.82 5.12
N CYS A 121 -11.90 -20.26 4.00
CA CYS A 121 -12.82 -19.13 3.94
C CYS A 121 -14.05 -19.48 3.12
N LYS A 122 -15.21 -18.95 3.51
CA LYS A 122 -16.43 -18.98 2.71
C LYS A 122 -16.59 -17.64 1.99
N VAL A 123 -16.73 -17.68 0.67
CA VAL A 123 -16.97 -16.50 -0.16
C VAL A 123 -18.33 -15.90 0.20
N VAL A 124 -18.33 -14.63 0.60
CA VAL A 124 -19.53 -13.89 0.99
C VAL A 124 -20.05 -13.06 -0.18
N TYR A 125 -19.13 -12.42 -0.91
CA TYR A 125 -19.47 -11.61 -2.08
C TYR A 125 -18.32 -11.62 -3.08
N SER A 126 -18.69 -11.46 -4.35
CA SER A 126 -17.80 -11.12 -5.45
C SER A 126 -18.37 -9.88 -6.14
N LYS A 127 -17.51 -8.89 -6.39
CA LYS A 127 -17.88 -7.62 -7.03
C LYS A 127 -16.85 -7.29 -8.09
N PRO A 128 -17.20 -6.54 -9.15
CA PRO A 128 -16.18 -5.98 -10.03
C PRO A 128 -15.22 -5.09 -9.23
N SER A 129 -13.94 -5.17 -9.56
CA SER A 129 -12.88 -4.40 -8.91
C SER A 129 -13.00 -2.91 -9.25
N ASN A 130 -12.20 -2.10 -8.55
CA ASN A 130 -12.25 -0.66 -8.70
C ASN A 130 -11.75 -0.26 -10.11
N PRO A 131 -12.48 0.54 -10.90
CA PRO A 131 -12.07 0.94 -12.26
C PRO A 131 -10.80 1.80 -12.33
N PHE A 132 -10.16 2.07 -11.19
CA PHE A 132 -8.89 2.79 -11.08
C PHE A 132 -7.70 1.87 -10.74
N GLU A 133 -7.93 0.57 -10.57
CA GLU A 133 -6.88 -0.44 -10.46
C GLU A 133 -6.66 -1.05 -11.85
N ASP A 134 -5.42 -1.42 -12.17
CA ASP A 134 -5.11 -2.01 -13.47
C ASP A 134 -5.99 -3.25 -13.68
N ASP A 135 -6.60 -3.39 -14.87
CA ASP A 135 -7.59 -4.45 -15.23
C ASP A 135 -7.06 -5.91 -15.10
N HIS A 136 -5.86 -6.10 -14.56
CA HIS A 136 -5.24 -7.39 -14.28
C HIS A 136 -6.04 -8.24 -13.27
N TYR A 137 -6.81 -7.60 -12.38
CA TYR A 137 -7.62 -8.29 -11.36
C TYR A 137 -9.05 -7.75 -11.34
N PRO A 138 -9.94 -8.25 -12.22
CA PRO A 138 -11.27 -7.68 -12.44
C PRO A 138 -12.28 -7.94 -11.32
N TYR A 139 -12.03 -8.87 -10.39
CA TYR A 139 -12.97 -9.22 -9.33
C TYR A 139 -12.40 -8.93 -7.95
N LEU A 140 -13.19 -8.28 -7.09
CA LEU A 140 -12.95 -8.10 -5.66
C LEU A 140 -13.81 -9.10 -4.87
N ILE A 141 -13.15 -10.03 -4.21
CA ILE A 141 -13.78 -11.05 -3.39
C ILE A 141 -13.70 -10.65 -1.93
N GLY A 142 -14.80 -10.87 -1.19
CA GLY A 142 -14.80 -10.89 0.27
C GLY A 142 -15.14 -12.27 0.78
N ALA A 143 -14.26 -12.85 1.59
CA ALA A 143 -14.40 -14.16 2.18
C ALA A 143 -14.37 -14.09 3.72
N HIS A 144 -15.15 -14.95 4.37
CA HIS A 144 -15.26 -15.04 5.84
C HIS A 144 -14.52 -16.27 6.33
N PHE A 145 -13.73 -16.14 7.40
CA PHE A 145 -12.98 -17.27 7.94
C PHE A 145 -13.92 -18.33 8.53
N VAL A 146 -13.67 -19.59 8.20
CA VAL A 146 -14.42 -20.75 8.68
C VAL A 146 -13.46 -21.61 9.50
N ASN A 147 -13.82 -21.91 10.75
CA ASN A 147 -13.03 -22.76 11.66
C ASN A 147 -11.58 -22.30 11.86
N LEU A 148 -11.38 -20.99 12.05
CA LEU A 148 -10.06 -20.46 12.43
C LEU A 148 -9.67 -21.00 13.81
N LYS A 149 -8.47 -21.59 13.93
CA LYS A 149 -7.93 -22.04 15.23
C LYS A 149 -7.88 -20.85 16.19
N SER A 150 -8.10 -21.10 17.48
CA SER A 150 -8.07 -20.03 18.49
C SER A 150 -6.71 -19.33 18.54
N GLU A 151 -5.63 -20.07 18.35
CA GLU A 151 -4.25 -19.56 18.30
C GLU A 151 -4.06 -18.60 17.12
N ASP A 152 -4.43 -19.01 15.91
CA ASP A 152 -4.33 -18.18 14.70
C ASP A 152 -5.22 -16.93 14.79
N LYS A 153 -6.39 -17.06 15.42
CA LYS A 153 -7.30 -15.94 15.68
C LYS A 153 -6.66 -14.92 16.63
N GLU A 154 -5.97 -15.36 17.67
CA GLU A 154 -5.25 -14.48 18.58
C GLU A 154 -4.06 -13.80 17.90
N LEU A 155 -3.29 -14.54 17.10
CA LEU A 155 -2.20 -13.96 16.30
C LEU A 155 -2.73 -12.89 15.34
N LEU A 156 -3.82 -13.17 14.63
CA LEU A 156 -4.46 -12.23 13.71
C LEU A 156 -5.00 -11.01 14.44
N ASN A 157 -5.65 -11.18 15.59
CA ASN A 157 -6.13 -10.08 16.41
C ASN A 157 -4.98 -9.20 16.94
N ASN A 158 -3.91 -9.82 17.45
CA ASN A 158 -2.73 -9.10 17.94
C ASN A 158 -2.08 -8.31 16.81
N TYR A 159 -1.97 -8.92 15.63
CA TYR A 159 -1.47 -8.28 14.44
C TYR A 159 -2.33 -7.07 14.02
N VAL A 160 -3.65 -7.27 13.95
CA VAL A 160 -4.61 -6.22 13.58
C VAL A 160 -4.56 -5.07 14.58
N ASN A 161 -4.51 -5.37 15.87
CA ASN A 161 -4.42 -4.38 16.93
C ASN A 161 -3.10 -3.62 16.90
N LYS A 162 -1.97 -4.31 16.70
CA LYS A 162 -0.65 -3.66 16.59
C LYS A 162 -0.63 -2.64 15.45
N LYS A 163 -1.16 -3.01 14.28
CA LYS A 163 -1.23 -2.13 13.13
C LYS A 163 -2.25 -0.99 13.32
N ARG A 164 -3.39 -1.28 13.94
CA ARG A 164 -4.38 -0.26 14.34
C ARG A 164 -3.77 0.79 15.27
N THR A 165 -3.04 0.37 16.30
CA THR A 165 -2.37 1.28 17.24
C THR A 165 -1.33 2.14 16.55
N ARG A 166 -0.53 1.56 15.65
CA ARG A 166 0.44 2.34 14.84
C ARG A 166 -0.26 3.37 13.95
N GLN A 167 -1.32 2.97 13.27
CA GLN A 167 -2.06 3.87 12.39
C GLN A 167 -2.78 4.96 13.19
N PHE A 168 -3.31 4.64 14.37
CA PHE A 168 -3.88 5.63 15.28
C PHE A 168 -2.81 6.62 15.74
N ALA A 169 -1.65 6.16 16.20
CA ALA A 169 -0.56 7.03 16.63
C ALA A 169 -0.09 7.97 15.50
N LEU A 170 0.08 7.46 14.28
CA LEU A 170 0.40 8.27 13.11
C LEU A 170 -0.69 9.29 12.78
N ASN A 171 -1.96 8.88 12.82
CA ASN A 171 -3.08 9.79 12.58
C ASN A 171 -3.19 10.85 13.67
N THR A 172 -2.94 10.51 14.93
CA THR A 172 -2.92 11.46 16.04
C THR A 172 -1.79 12.47 15.87
N LEU A 173 -0.58 12.02 15.52
CA LEU A 173 0.56 12.90 15.24
C LEU A 173 0.28 13.82 14.05
N LEU A 174 -0.27 13.27 12.96
CA LEU A 174 -0.63 14.05 11.78
C LEU A 174 -1.72 15.08 12.11
N THR A 175 -2.73 14.69 12.89
CA THR A 175 -3.79 15.60 13.32
C THR A 175 -3.25 16.69 14.23
N SER A 176 -2.36 16.36 15.19
CA SER A 176 -1.75 17.37 16.05
C SER A 176 -0.87 18.34 15.25
N PHE A 177 -0.16 17.84 14.23
CA PHE A 177 0.62 18.65 13.32
C PHE A 177 -0.27 19.61 12.50
N ILE A 178 -1.39 19.12 11.96
CA ILE A 178 -2.36 19.97 11.26
C ILE A 178 -2.94 21.04 12.20
N ILE A 179 -3.31 20.67 13.43
CA ILE A 179 -3.82 21.62 14.42
C ILE A 179 -2.76 22.69 14.74
N ALA A 180 -1.48 22.31 14.87
CA ALA A 180 -0.40 23.26 15.09
C ALA A 180 -0.24 24.25 13.92
N ILE A 181 -0.34 23.78 12.67
CA ILE A 181 -0.32 24.64 11.47
C ILE A 181 -1.50 25.61 11.49
N ILE A 182 -2.70 25.16 11.86
CA ILE A 182 -3.90 26.02 11.91
C ILE A 182 -3.79 27.06 13.02
N MET A 183 -3.19 26.71 14.17
CA MET A 183 -3.03 27.63 15.30
C MET A 183 -1.97 28.72 15.04
N MET A 184 -0.93 28.42 14.26
CA MET A 184 0.16 29.34 13.96
C MET A 184 0.53 29.31 12.47
N PRO A 185 -0.36 29.81 11.58
CA PRO A 185 -0.16 29.73 10.13
C PRO A 185 1.07 30.54 9.68
N ASP A 186 1.33 31.69 10.31
CA ASP A 186 2.46 32.56 9.96
C ASP A 186 3.80 31.84 10.22
N LEU A 187 3.96 31.27 11.42
CA LEU A 187 5.17 30.51 11.78
C LEU A 187 5.33 29.25 10.91
N ALA A 188 4.23 28.56 10.60
CA ALA A 188 4.27 27.38 9.74
C ALA A 188 4.69 27.72 8.31
N LEU A 189 4.22 28.86 7.78
CA LEU A 189 4.58 29.36 6.45
C LEU A 189 6.03 29.84 6.43
N GLU A 190 6.47 30.58 7.46
CA GLU A 190 7.87 31.01 7.64
C GLU A 190 8.81 29.80 7.66
N LEU A 191 8.55 28.80 8.51
CA LEU A 191 9.34 27.56 8.57
C LEU A 191 9.37 26.83 7.22
N LEU A 192 8.24 26.78 6.50
CA LEU A 192 8.16 26.15 5.19
C LEU A 192 8.99 26.90 4.15
N LEU A 193 8.93 28.23 4.14
CA LEU A 193 9.72 29.06 3.22
C LEU A 193 11.21 28.96 3.54
N ASP A 194 11.60 29.00 4.81
CA ASP A 194 12.99 28.83 5.25
C ASP A 194 13.52 27.46 4.84
N PHE A 195 12.72 26.41 5.05
CA PHE A 195 13.08 25.05 4.63
C PHE A 195 13.23 24.94 3.11
N LEU A 196 12.31 25.54 2.34
CA LEU A 196 12.42 25.58 0.88
C LEU A 196 13.64 26.37 0.42
N SER A 197 13.91 27.53 1.03
CA SER A 197 15.09 28.35 0.74
C SER A 197 16.37 27.55 1.00
N PHE A 198 16.46 26.89 2.16
CA PHE A 198 17.58 26.02 2.50
C PHE A 198 17.76 24.88 1.49
N LEU A 199 16.66 24.22 1.07
CA LEU A 199 16.72 23.19 0.04
C LEU A 199 17.22 23.75 -1.29
N PHE A 200 16.76 24.92 -1.72
CA PHE A 200 17.20 25.55 -2.97
C PHE A 200 18.67 25.94 -2.92
N GLU A 201 19.11 26.55 -1.82
CA GLU A 201 20.52 26.91 -1.62
C GLU A 201 21.42 25.67 -1.66
N THR A 202 21.06 24.62 -0.92
CA THR A 202 21.78 23.34 -0.92
C THR A 202 21.83 22.71 -2.31
N LEU A 203 20.71 22.73 -3.05
CA LEU A 203 20.66 22.18 -4.41
C LEU A 203 21.53 22.96 -5.39
N ILE A 204 21.54 24.28 -5.27
CA ILE A 204 22.38 25.17 -6.09
C ILE A 204 23.86 24.92 -5.77
N GLU A 205 24.24 24.84 -4.50
CA GLU A 205 25.62 24.55 -4.08
C GLU A 205 26.09 23.18 -4.58
N VAL A 206 25.26 22.14 -4.44
CA VAL A 206 25.55 20.80 -4.98
C VAL A 206 25.70 20.84 -6.50
N ALA A 207 24.86 21.61 -7.20
CA ALA A 207 24.96 21.77 -8.66
C ALA A 207 26.26 22.48 -9.07
N TYR A 208 26.67 23.53 -8.35
CA TYR A 208 27.95 24.20 -8.58
C TYR A 208 29.14 23.29 -8.33
N LEU A 209 29.13 22.51 -7.24
CA LEU A 209 30.20 21.55 -6.95
C LEU A 209 30.30 20.49 -8.05
N ILE A 210 29.16 19.98 -8.54
CA ILE A 210 29.14 19.05 -9.68
C ILE A 210 29.74 19.73 -10.93
N ASN A 211 29.44 20.99 -11.18
CA ASN A 211 30.00 21.73 -12.33
C ASN A 211 31.51 21.90 -12.20
N GLU A 212 32.02 22.30 -11.03
CA GLU A 212 33.46 22.47 -10.78
C GLU A 212 34.22 21.15 -10.95
N VAL A 213 33.67 20.04 -10.43
CA VAL A 213 34.24 18.71 -10.64
C VAL A 213 34.25 18.37 -12.14
N PHE A 214 33.21 18.73 -12.87
CA PHE A 214 33.11 18.46 -14.30
C PHE A 214 34.11 19.26 -15.13
N GLU A 215 34.21 20.57 -14.88
CA GLU A 215 35.17 21.49 -15.50
C GLU A 215 36.60 20.99 -15.29
N TYR A 216 36.96 20.67 -14.04
CA TYR A 216 38.28 20.12 -13.70
C TYR A 216 38.61 18.83 -14.49
N ASN A 217 37.63 17.93 -14.64
CA ASN A 217 37.83 16.70 -15.41
C ASN A 217 38.00 16.97 -16.91
N ILE A 218 37.22 17.90 -17.47
CA ILE A 218 37.31 18.27 -18.89
C ILE A 218 38.68 18.88 -19.19
N ASP A 219 39.13 19.84 -18.39
CA ASP A 219 40.44 20.48 -18.57
C ASP A 219 41.56 19.45 -18.58
N HIS A 220 41.55 18.53 -17.62
CA HIS A 220 42.57 17.48 -17.55
C HIS A 220 42.55 16.55 -18.77
N VAL A 221 41.36 16.21 -19.27
CA VAL A 221 41.22 15.40 -20.50
C VAL A 221 41.72 16.17 -21.72
N VAL A 222 41.38 17.45 -21.88
CA VAL A 222 41.80 18.26 -23.04
C VAL A 222 43.31 18.47 -23.04
N GLU A 223 43.92 18.78 -21.89
CA GLU A 223 45.37 18.94 -21.76
C GLU A 223 46.11 17.65 -22.13
N SER A 224 45.63 16.51 -21.61
CA SER A 224 46.23 15.19 -21.85
C SER A 224 46.13 14.76 -23.31
N VAL A 225 45.00 15.02 -23.98
CA VAL A 225 44.75 14.57 -25.36
C VAL A 225 45.42 15.47 -26.41
N PHE A 226 45.46 16.79 -26.20
CA PHE A 226 45.88 17.73 -27.25
C PHE A 226 47.26 18.36 -27.03
N HIS A 227 47.89 18.19 -25.86
CA HIS A 227 49.19 18.79 -25.53
C HIS A 227 49.28 20.29 -25.87
N MET A 228 48.18 21.02 -25.68
CA MET A 228 48.09 22.44 -26.03
C MET A 228 48.70 23.34 -24.96
N LYS A 229 49.07 24.57 -25.35
CA LYS A 229 49.45 25.62 -24.40
C LYS A 229 48.22 26.01 -23.57
N VAL A 230 48.43 26.31 -22.28
CA VAL A 230 47.40 26.63 -21.28
C VAL A 230 46.26 27.52 -21.82
N HIS A 231 46.58 28.66 -22.44
CA HIS A 231 45.56 29.58 -22.96
C HIS A 231 44.65 28.97 -24.05
N ASN A 232 45.19 28.11 -24.90
CA ASN A 232 44.38 27.43 -25.93
C ASN A 232 43.55 26.29 -25.33
N THR A 233 44.02 25.68 -24.24
CA THR A 233 43.30 24.64 -23.49
C THR A 233 42.03 25.23 -22.86
N GLU A 234 42.13 26.37 -22.17
CA GLU A 234 40.99 27.06 -21.53
C GLU A 234 39.87 27.40 -22.53
N ILE A 235 40.22 28.00 -23.68
CA ILE A 235 39.24 28.36 -24.72
C ILE A 235 38.57 27.09 -25.27
N THR A 236 39.35 26.03 -25.52
CA THR A 236 38.81 24.79 -26.09
C THR A 236 37.92 24.05 -25.09
N ALA A 237 38.31 24.01 -23.82
CA ALA A 237 37.54 23.40 -22.75
C ALA A 237 36.19 24.11 -22.54
N PHE A 238 36.17 25.45 -22.54
CA PHE A 238 34.93 26.23 -22.44
C PHE A 238 33.92 25.88 -23.56
N TYR A 239 34.37 25.84 -24.82
CA TYR A 239 33.47 25.50 -25.93
C TYR A 239 33.01 24.04 -25.87
N LEU A 240 33.88 23.13 -25.43
CA LEU A 240 33.54 21.72 -25.25
C LEU A 240 32.49 21.54 -24.14
N GLU A 241 32.67 22.21 -23.00
CA GLU A 241 31.72 22.23 -21.89
C GLU A 241 30.38 22.81 -22.33
N LEU A 242 30.36 23.91 -23.09
CA LEU A 242 29.12 24.50 -23.61
C LEU A 242 28.34 23.51 -24.49
N VAL A 243 29.01 22.85 -25.44
CA VAL A 243 28.38 21.87 -26.34
C VAL A 243 27.88 20.67 -25.55
N LEU A 244 28.66 20.16 -24.61
CA LEU A 244 28.31 19.03 -23.78
C LEU A 244 27.15 19.36 -22.82
N GLY A 245 27.17 20.55 -22.23
CA GLY A 245 26.10 21.10 -21.40
C GLY A 245 24.79 21.20 -22.17
N LEU A 246 24.80 21.75 -23.39
CA LEU A 246 23.61 21.80 -24.25
C LEU A 246 23.13 20.39 -24.65
N ALA A 247 24.06 19.47 -24.94
CA ALA A 247 23.73 18.08 -25.28
C ALA A 247 23.09 17.33 -24.10
N LEU A 248 23.53 17.58 -22.86
CA LEU A 248 22.98 16.98 -21.64
C LEU A 248 21.69 17.67 -21.18
N LEU A 249 21.53 18.96 -21.42
CA LEU A 249 20.33 19.72 -21.04
C LEU A 249 19.09 19.20 -21.78
N TYR A 250 19.22 18.75 -23.03
CA TYR A 250 18.11 18.21 -23.81
C TYR A 250 17.46 16.95 -23.18
N PRO A 251 18.17 15.83 -22.89
CA PRO A 251 17.57 14.68 -22.24
C PRO A 251 17.11 14.98 -20.81
N LEU A 252 17.84 15.83 -20.06
CA LEU A 252 17.44 16.24 -18.71
C LEU A 252 16.09 16.99 -18.73
N SER A 253 15.94 17.97 -19.61
CA SER A 253 14.67 18.71 -19.74
C SER A 253 13.50 17.79 -20.13
N ARG A 254 13.73 16.80 -21.00
CA ARG A 254 12.72 15.78 -21.33
C ARG A 254 12.37 14.89 -20.15
N MET A 255 13.37 14.48 -19.35
CA MET A 255 13.16 13.69 -18.14
C MET A 255 12.34 14.47 -17.11
N VAL A 256 12.69 15.73 -16.88
CA VAL A 256 11.97 16.64 -15.96
C VAL A 256 10.53 16.84 -16.43
N PHE A 257 10.32 17.14 -17.71
CA PHE A 257 8.96 17.32 -18.26
C PHE A 257 8.11 16.05 -18.14
N SER A 258 8.70 14.87 -18.40
CA SER A 258 8.03 13.59 -18.21
C SER A 258 7.70 13.32 -16.74
N ALA A 259 8.62 13.62 -15.83
CA ALA A 259 8.40 13.46 -14.39
C ALA A 259 7.28 14.38 -13.90
N ILE A 260 7.26 15.65 -14.32
CA ILE A 260 6.19 16.62 -14.01
C ILE A 260 4.85 16.12 -14.55
N LYS A 261 4.78 15.67 -15.80
CA LYS A 261 3.55 15.15 -16.39
C LYS A 261 3.01 13.94 -15.62
N ASN A 262 3.88 12.99 -15.27
CA ASN A 262 3.53 11.82 -14.49
C ASN A 262 3.07 12.18 -13.08
N PHE A 263 3.73 13.15 -12.45
CA PHE A 263 3.35 13.66 -11.14
C PHE A 263 1.97 14.32 -11.18
N ILE A 264 1.71 15.21 -12.14
CA ILE A 264 0.40 15.85 -12.33
C ILE A 264 -0.69 14.79 -12.55
N TYR A 265 -0.42 13.79 -13.40
CA TYR A 265 -1.37 12.71 -13.63
C TYR A 265 -1.69 11.94 -12.34
N ARG A 266 -0.66 11.55 -11.56
CA ARG A 266 -0.84 10.88 -10.26
C ARG A 266 -1.62 11.74 -9.28
N CYS A 267 -1.31 13.04 -9.18
CA CYS A 267 -2.05 13.98 -8.34
C CYS A 267 -3.52 14.09 -8.76
N ARG A 268 -3.81 14.14 -10.07
CA ARG A 268 -5.20 14.18 -10.58
C ARG A 268 -5.96 12.91 -10.23
N VAL A 269 -5.36 11.74 -10.46
CA VAL A 269 -5.97 10.45 -10.10
C VAL A 269 -6.21 10.36 -8.60
N PHE A 270 -5.23 10.76 -7.79
CA PHE A 270 -5.36 10.81 -6.34
C PHE A 270 -6.49 11.75 -5.89
N TYR A 271 -6.56 12.95 -6.45
CA TYR A 271 -7.59 13.93 -6.16
C TYR A 271 -8.99 13.40 -6.52
N ILE A 272 -9.16 12.82 -7.71
CA ILE A 272 -10.44 12.24 -8.15
C ILE A 272 -10.84 11.09 -7.22
N ARG A 273 -9.91 10.19 -6.88
CA ARG A 273 -10.16 9.07 -5.96
C ARG A 273 -10.57 9.56 -4.57
N LYS A 274 -9.88 10.56 -4.02
CA LYS A 274 -10.21 11.14 -2.72
C LYS A 274 -11.54 11.89 -2.74
N LYS A 275 -11.82 12.66 -3.80
CA LYS A 275 -13.12 13.32 -4.00
C LYS A 275 -14.26 12.30 -4.02
N ALA A 276 -14.13 11.22 -4.80
CA ALA A 276 -15.12 10.15 -4.85
C ALA A 276 -15.32 9.47 -3.48
N SER A 277 -14.22 9.19 -2.77
CA SER A 277 -14.26 8.62 -1.42
C SER A 277 -14.96 9.55 -0.42
N ILE A 278 -14.70 10.86 -0.47
CA ILE A 278 -15.33 11.86 0.40
C ILE A 278 -16.82 11.97 0.06
N GLN A 279 -17.17 12.01 -1.22
CA GLN A 279 -18.57 12.07 -1.66
C GLN A 279 -19.36 10.84 -1.22
N TYR A 280 -18.75 9.65 -1.34
CA TYR A 280 -19.35 8.41 -0.86
C TYR A 280 -19.54 8.44 0.66
N TYR A 281 -18.51 8.82 1.41
CA TYR A 281 -18.60 8.97 2.87
C TYR A 281 -19.68 9.98 3.26
N TRP A 282 -19.73 11.13 2.62
CA TRP A 282 -20.73 12.17 2.87
C TRP A 282 -22.15 11.68 2.60
N HIS A 283 -22.36 10.86 1.57
CA HIS A 283 -23.68 10.31 1.28
C HIS A 283 -24.16 9.31 2.35
N GLU A 284 -23.24 8.52 2.92
CA GLU A 284 -23.55 7.51 3.94
C GLU A 284 -23.86 8.10 5.33
N GLN A 285 -23.42 9.33 5.63
CA GLN A 285 -23.65 9.97 6.93
C GLN A 285 -25.10 10.41 7.16
N THR A 286 -25.57 10.25 8.40
CA THR A 286 -26.90 10.73 8.83
C THR A 286 -26.99 12.25 8.83
N LEU A 287 -28.19 12.80 8.63
CA LEU A 287 -28.42 14.25 8.61
C LEU A 287 -27.98 14.94 9.91
N TRP A 288 -28.20 14.28 11.06
CA TRP A 288 -27.77 14.78 12.37
C TRP A 288 -26.25 14.93 12.47
N TYR A 289 -25.50 13.96 11.95
CA TYR A 289 -24.04 14.04 11.94
C TYR A 289 -23.54 15.20 11.07
N LYS A 290 -24.18 15.42 9.91
CA LYS A 290 -23.86 16.54 9.02
C LYS A 290 -24.11 17.89 9.70
N ALA A 291 -25.27 18.06 10.33
CA ALA A 291 -25.61 19.28 11.06
C ALA A 291 -24.59 19.56 12.19
N GLY A 292 -24.21 18.53 12.96
CA GLY A 292 -23.20 18.65 14.01
C GLY A 292 -21.82 19.07 13.49
N LEU A 293 -21.42 18.57 12.32
CA LEU A 293 -20.14 18.93 11.70
C LEU A 293 -20.13 20.39 11.23
N PHE A 294 -21.24 20.88 10.65
CA PHE A 294 -21.39 22.30 10.30
C PHE A 294 -21.38 23.20 11.53
N SER A 295 -22.09 22.85 12.60
CA SER A 295 -22.07 23.65 13.83
C SER A 295 -20.69 23.71 14.47
N ALA A 296 -19.95 22.59 14.46
CA ALA A 296 -18.58 22.56 14.96
C ALA A 296 -17.64 23.46 14.13
N GLY A 297 -17.79 23.44 12.79
CA GLY A 297 -17.03 24.31 11.90
C GLY A 297 -17.30 25.80 12.14
N ILE A 298 -18.57 26.19 12.31
CA ILE A 298 -18.95 27.58 12.64
C ILE A 298 -18.36 27.99 13.99
N ALA A 299 -18.49 27.15 15.02
CA ALA A 299 -17.94 27.43 16.34
C ALA A 299 -16.42 27.65 16.31
N LEU A 300 -15.68 26.80 15.58
CA LEU A 300 -14.23 26.96 15.40
C LEU A 300 -13.88 28.27 14.69
N LEU A 301 -14.61 28.62 13.63
CA LEU A 301 -14.39 29.87 12.91
C LEU A 301 -14.66 31.09 13.78
N THR A 302 -15.75 31.07 14.57
CA THR A 302 -16.07 32.15 15.51
C THR A 302 -15.01 32.28 16.60
N CYS A 303 -14.54 31.16 17.17
CA CYS A 303 -13.43 31.16 18.13
C CYS A 303 -12.14 31.73 17.54
N TYR A 304 -11.83 31.38 16.28
CA TYR A 304 -10.65 31.90 15.60
C TYR A 304 -10.74 33.41 15.38
N VAL A 305 -11.87 33.92 14.87
CA VAL A 305 -12.06 35.36 14.67
C VAL A 305 -12.00 36.13 15.98
N LEU A 306 -12.60 35.61 17.06
CA LEU A 306 -12.53 36.22 18.39
C LEU A 306 -11.12 36.25 18.99
N PHE A 307 -10.22 35.36 18.56
CA PHE A 307 -8.83 35.35 19.03
C PHE A 307 -7.98 36.45 18.36
N PHE A 308 -8.34 36.85 17.13
CA PHE A 308 -7.61 37.86 16.36
C PHE A 308 -8.13 39.30 16.55
N ILE A 309 -9.32 39.47 17.14
CA ILE A 309 -9.89 40.79 17.51
C ILE A 309 -9.42 41.14 18.92
#